data_AF-A0A2J4R0K8-F1
#
_entry.id   AF-A0A2J4R0K8-F1
#
_cell.length_a   1.000
_cell.length_b   1.000
_cell.length_c   1.000
_cell.angle_alpha   90.00
_cell.angle_beta   90.00
_cell.angle_gamma   90.00
#
_symmetry.space_group_name_H-M   'P 1'
#
loop_
_entity.id
_entity.type
_entity.pdbx_description
1 polymer ?
#
loop_
_entity_poly.entity_id
_entity_poly.type
_entity_poly.pdbx_seq_one_letter_code
_entity_poly.pdbx_strand_id
1 'polypeptide(L)'
;MKWMKAVLCGVLLGVTGAAVSGDEAREKPLDYMQGVMLETTGASPWYRVELSPLLYQGTAWPDLRDVRVFNHQGESVPFALLVQKAQPVTPEAMTLRLFPLQMSPVPPREEGRRGGESLVLRSTTGIEIHLETDDARALGQSYLLTLPADKTDAFALAQLRLNWESLAANWQGKASLYSSRDLKYWRSVQE
;
A
#
# COMPACT_ATOMS: atom_id res chain seq x y z
N MET A 1 76.89 -22.72 -56.55
CA MET A 1 77.28 -21.30 -56.38
C MET A 1 76.31 -20.64 -55.41
N LYS A 2 76.86 -19.97 -54.38
CA LYS A 2 76.34 -18.83 -53.59
C LYS A 2 74.96 -18.99 -52.93
N TRP A 3 74.90 -19.46 -51.68
CA TRP A 3 75.02 -18.72 -50.40
C TRP A 3 73.68 -18.17 -49.87
N MET A 4 73.17 -18.87 -48.85
CA MET A 4 72.21 -18.38 -47.86
C MET A 4 72.76 -17.12 -47.16
N LYS A 5 71.90 -16.13 -46.96
CA LYS A 5 72.03 -15.15 -45.89
C LYS A 5 70.79 -15.27 -45.00
N ALA A 6 71.01 -15.72 -43.77
CA ALA A 6 70.02 -15.77 -42.72
C ALA A 6 69.60 -14.36 -42.28
N VAL A 7 68.35 -14.20 -41.83
CA VAL A 7 68.01 -13.45 -40.61
C VAL A 7 66.75 -14.08 -40.01
N LEU A 8 66.84 -14.43 -38.73
CA LEU A 8 65.77 -14.92 -37.86
C LEU A 8 65.58 -13.85 -36.77
N CYS A 9 64.37 -13.32 -36.60
CA CYS A 9 63.83 -12.56 -35.45
C CYS A 9 62.53 -11.87 -35.93
N GLY A 10 61.39 -11.88 -35.25
CA GLY A 10 61.04 -12.36 -33.92
C GLY A 10 59.52 -12.38 -33.77
N VAL A 11 59.08 -12.99 -32.67
CA VAL A 11 57.68 -13.16 -32.28
C VAL A 11 56.94 -11.82 -32.16
N LEU A 12 55.82 -11.68 -32.86
CA LEU A 12 54.73 -10.81 -32.44
C LEU A 12 53.56 -11.71 -32.03
N LEU A 13 53.43 -11.89 -30.72
CA LEU A 13 52.20 -12.32 -30.05
C LEU A 13 51.15 -11.23 -30.28
N GLY A 14 50.50 -11.28 -31.44
CA GLY A 14 49.23 -10.59 -31.65
C GLY A 14 48.15 -11.43 -30.98
N VAL A 15 47.79 -11.07 -29.75
CA VAL A 15 46.50 -11.45 -29.18
C VAL A 15 45.43 -10.84 -30.08
N THR A 16 44.97 -11.58 -31.08
CA THR A 16 43.66 -11.34 -31.65
C THR A 16 42.68 -11.73 -30.56
N GLY A 17 42.33 -10.74 -29.72
CA GLY A 17 41.11 -10.82 -28.95
C GLY A 17 40.01 -11.05 -29.96
N ALA A 18 39.52 -12.30 -30.03
CA ALA A 18 38.24 -12.57 -30.62
C ALA A 18 37.27 -11.73 -29.80
N ALA A 19 36.86 -10.59 -30.36
CA ALA A 19 35.65 -9.94 -29.93
C ALA A 19 34.55 -10.98 -30.13
N VAL A 20 34.19 -11.66 -29.04
CA VAL A 20 32.93 -12.39 -28.95
C VAL A 20 31.87 -11.30 -29.03
N SER A 21 31.54 -10.89 -30.25
CA SER A 21 30.24 -10.31 -30.54
C SER A 21 29.30 -11.50 -30.41
N GLY A 22 28.83 -11.74 -29.19
CA GLY A 22 27.66 -12.56 -28.98
C GLY A 22 26.55 -11.87 -29.77
N ASP A 23 26.13 -12.49 -30.86
CA ASP A 23 24.83 -12.23 -31.45
C ASP A 23 23.82 -12.71 -30.40
N GLU A 24 23.54 -11.86 -29.40
CA GLU A 24 22.47 -12.12 -28.46
C GLU A 24 21.20 -12.20 -29.30
N ALA A 25 20.62 -13.40 -29.36
CA ALA A 25 19.44 -13.65 -30.17
C ALA A 25 18.39 -12.59 -29.84
N ARG A 26 18.05 -11.76 -30.84
CA ARG A 26 17.13 -10.65 -30.66
C ARG A 26 15.79 -11.19 -30.16
N GLU A 27 15.40 -10.82 -28.94
CA GLU A 27 14.12 -11.21 -28.32
C GLU A 27 12.96 -10.92 -29.30
N LYS A 28 12.02 -11.86 -29.41
CA LYS A 28 10.82 -11.77 -30.25
C LYS A 28 9.56 -11.85 -29.39
N PRO A 29 8.42 -11.31 -29.86
CA PRO A 29 7.16 -11.42 -29.14
C PRO A 29 6.78 -12.85 -28.74
N LEU A 30 7.14 -13.84 -29.56
CA LEU A 30 6.81 -15.25 -29.36
C LEU A 30 7.67 -15.94 -28.28
N ASP A 31 8.72 -15.29 -27.79
CA ASP A 31 9.55 -15.78 -26.68
C ASP A 31 8.87 -15.57 -25.32
N TYR A 32 7.74 -14.84 -25.28
CA TYR A 32 6.95 -14.55 -24.09
C TYR A 32 5.66 -15.34 -24.09
N MET A 33 5.24 -15.77 -22.89
CA MET A 33 4.03 -16.59 -22.71
C MET A 33 2.74 -15.83 -23.07
N GLN A 34 2.71 -14.52 -22.84
CA GLN A 34 1.53 -13.68 -23.04
C GLN A 34 1.92 -12.29 -23.54
N GLY A 35 1.00 -11.63 -24.24
CA GLY A 35 1.16 -10.27 -24.73
C GLY A 35 -0.18 -9.55 -24.80
N VAL A 36 -0.13 -8.22 -24.77
CA VAL A 36 -1.29 -7.34 -24.93
C VAL A 36 -0.98 -6.35 -26.04
N MET A 37 -1.93 -6.14 -26.95
CA MET A 37 -1.82 -5.12 -28.00
C MET A 37 -1.89 -3.73 -27.37
N LEU A 38 -0.94 -2.86 -27.70
CA LEU A 38 -0.94 -1.47 -27.28
C LEU A 38 -1.55 -0.62 -28.39
N GLU A 39 -2.63 0.10 -28.07
CA GLU A 39 -3.24 1.07 -28.97
C GLU A 39 -2.59 2.44 -28.78
N THR A 40 -2.20 3.10 -29.87
CA THR A 40 -1.64 4.45 -29.84
C THR A 40 -2.63 5.46 -30.41
N THR A 41 -2.76 6.63 -29.79
CA THR A 41 -3.77 7.64 -30.14
C THR A 41 -3.35 8.60 -31.26
N GLY A 42 -2.35 8.22 -32.06
CA GLY A 42 -1.83 9.04 -33.17
C GLY A 42 -0.35 8.77 -33.44
N ALA A 43 0.24 9.44 -34.43
CA ALA A 43 1.67 9.34 -34.72
C ALA A 43 2.48 10.27 -33.81
N SER A 44 3.34 9.71 -32.96
CA SER A 44 4.22 10.43 -32.04
C SER A 44 5.56 9.69 -31.90
N PRO A 45 6.67 10.40 -31.64
CA PRO A 45 7.95 9.75 -31.27
C PRO A 45 7.92 9.16 -29.85
N TRP A 46 7.00 9.60 -28.99
CA TRP A 46 6.87 9.13 -27.61
C TRP A 46 5.42 8.79 -27.29
N TYR A 47 5.22 7.67 -26.61
CA TYR A 47 3.91 7.21 -26.15
C TYR A 47 3.92 6.98 -24.66
N ARG A 48 2.80 7.30 -24.02
CA ARG A 48 2.50 6.87 -22.66
C ARG A 48 1.26 6.00 -22.73
N VAL A 49 1.38 4.77 -22.27
CA VAL A 49 0.31 3.78 -22.27
C VAL A 49 0.07 3.31 -20.85
N GLU A 50 -1.19 3.17 -20.47
CA GLU A 50 -1.53 2.53 -19.20
C GLU A 50 -1.41 1.01 -19.34
N LEU A 51 -0.70 0.38 -18.41
CA LEU A 51 -0.53 -1.06 -18.42
C LEU A 51 -1.85 -1.73 -17.98
N SER A 52 -2.32 -2.67 -18.80
CA SER A 52 -3.50 -3.47 -18.47
C SER A 52 -3.30 -4.25 -17.16
N PRO A 53 -4.30 -4.31 -16.27
CA PRO A 53 -4.25 -5.13 -15.06
C PRO A 53 -3.87 -6.59 -15.30
N LEU A 54 -4.18 -7.13 -16.49
CA LEU A 54 -3.86 -8.50 -16.89
C LEU A 54 -2.34 -8.77 -16.94
N LEU A 55 -1.51 -7.76 -17.21
CA LEU A 55 -0.06 -7.92 -17.24
C LEU A 55 0.50 -8.27 -15.86
N TYR A 56 -0.08 -7.70 -14.80
CA TYR A 56 0.34 -7.97 -13.42
C TYR A 56 0.02 -9.40 -12.96
N GLN A 57 -0.88 -10.10 -13.64
CA GLN A 57 -1.23 -11.49 -13.30
C GLN A 57 -0.26 -12.51 -13.92
N GLY A 58 0.41 -12.16 -15.01
CA GLY A 58 1.31 -13.07 -15.73
C GLY A 58 2.79 -12.72 -15.65
N THR A 59 3.15 -11.67 -14.91
CA THR A 59 4.55 -11.36 -14.57
C THR A 59 5.07 -12.34 -13.53
N ALA A 60 6.30 -12.80 -13.71
CA ALA A 60 7.02 -13.55 -12.68
C ALA A 60 7.59 -12.64 -11.58
N TRP A 61 7.73 -11.33 -11.85
CA TRP A 61 8.41 -10.39 -10.98
C TRP A 61 7.55 -9.17 -10.61
N PRO A 62 7.54 -8.74 -9.34
CA PRO A 62 6.77 -7.57 -8.91
C PRO A 62 7.20 -6.25 -9.57
N ASP A 63 8.45 -6.17 -10.04
CA ASP A 63 9.02 -4.99 -10.70
C ASP A 63 8.89 -5.02 -12.22
N LEU A 64 8.19 -6.03 -12.78
CA LEU A 64 7.89 -6.17 -14.21
C LEU A 64 9.14 -6.25 -15.12
N ARG A 65 10.28 -6.74 -14.59
CA ARG A 65 11.54 -6.84 -15.34
C ARG A 65 11.50 -7.79 -16.55
N ASP A 66 10.53 -8.69 -16.56
CA ASP A 66 10.22 -9.66 -17.61
C ASP A 66 9.26 -9.10 -18.68
N VAL A 67 8.81 -7.85 -18.54
CA VAL A 67 8.03 -7.17 -19.58
C VAL A 67 8.96 -6.63 -20.67
N ARG A 68 8.54 -6.77 -21.92
CA ARG A 68 9.10 -6.09 -23.09
C ARG A 68 8.02 -5.39 -23.89
N VAL A 69 8.43 -4.40 -24.68
CA VAL A 69 7.57 -3.71 -25.62
C VAL A 69 8.13 -3.93 -27.02
N PHE A 70 7.26 -4.35 -27.94
CA PHE A 70 7.60 -4.58 -29.34
C PHE A 70 6.79 -3.64 -30.23
N ASN A 71 7.38 -3.17 -31.33
CA ASN A 71 6.65 -2.46 -32.38
C ASN A 71 5.87 -3.44 -33.27
N HIS A 72 5.11 -2.92 -34.25
CA HIS A 72 4.32 -3.76 -35.15
C HIS A 72 5.16 -4.67 -36.07
N GLN A 73 6.45 -4.37 -36.24
CA GLN A 73 7.41 -5.25 -36.92
C GLN A 73 7.98 -6.34 -36.01
N GLY A 74 7.59 -6.38 -34.73
CA GLY A 74 8.10 -7.34 -33.75
C GLY A 74 9.48 -7.02 -33.21
N GLU A 75 9.95 -5.78 -33.38
CA GLU A 75 11.24 -5.33 -32.85
C GLU A 75 11.08 -4.75 -31.45
N SER A 76 11.98 -5.12 -30.54
CA SER A 76 12.04 -4.54 -29.20
C SER A 76 12.30 -3.03 -29.28
N VAL A 77 11.51 -2.25 -28.56
CA VAL A 77 11.64 -0.78 -28.49
C VAL A 77 12.03 -0.35 -27.07
N PRO A 78 12.82 0.73 -26.91
CA PRO A 78 13.12 1.29 -25.61
C PRO A 78 11.84 1.75 -24.90
N PHE A 79 11.72 1.42 -23.62
CA PHE A 79 10.60 1.83 -22.78
C PHE A 79 11.06 2.11 -21.35
N ALA A 80 10.21 2.77 -20.58
CA ALA A 80 10.40 2.98 -19.15
C ALA A 80 9.11 2.64 -18.41
N LEU A 81 9.23 1.91 -17.31
CA LEU A 81 8.12 1.60 -16.41
C LEU A 81 8.01 2.71 -15.36
N LEU A 82 6.86 3.38 -15.34
CA LEU A 82 6.57 4.42 -14.38
C LEU A 82 5.56 3.90 -13.37
N VAL A 83 6.00 3.70 -12.12
CA VAL A 83 5.09 3.43 -11.02
C VAL A 83 4.31 4.71 -10.74
N GLN A 84 3.00 4.69 -11.00
CA GLN A 84 2.11 5.75 -10.52
C GLN A 84 2.05 5.67 -9.00
N LYS A 85 2.88 6.46 -8.31
CA LYS A 85 2.65 6.72 -6.90
C LYS A 85 1.38 7.55 -6.83
N ALA A 86 0.32 6.98 -6.27
CA ALA A 86 -0.87 7.75 -5.93
C ALA A 86 -0.39 8.96 -5.14
N GLN A 87 -0.76 10.16 -5.61
CA GLN A 87 -0.35 11.38 -4.94
C GLN A 87 -0.91 11.30 -3.52
N PRO A 88 -0.07 11.40 -2.47
CA PRO A 88 -0.58 11.35 -1.11
C PRO A 88 -1.56 12.49 -0.95
N VAL A 89 -2.85 12.15 -0.87
CA VAL A 89 -3.90 13.12 -0.57
C VAL A 89 -3.66 13.51 0.88
N THR A 90 -3.22 14.74 1.11
CA THR A 90 -3.13 15.29 2.46
C THR A 90 -4.55 15.27 3.05
N PRO A 91 -4.81 14.48 4.11
CA PRO A 91 -6.14 14.44 4.70
C PRO A 91 -6.52 15.81 5.23
N GLU A 92 -7.76 16.22 5.01
CA GLU A 92 -8.29 17.42 5.64
C GLU A 92 -8.41 17.19 7.15
N ALA A 93 -7.79 18.07 7.95
CA ALA A 93 -7.84 17.97 9.40
C ALA A 93 -9.16 18.55 9.91
N MET A 94 -9.87 17.78 10.73
CA MET A 94 -11.13 18.17 11.34
C MET A 94 -11.08 17.97 12.85
N THR A 95 -11.45 19.01 13.60
CA THR A 95 -11.53 18.94 15.06
C THR A 95 -12.78 18.17 15.48
N LEU A 96 -12.58 17.11 16.25
CA LEU A 96 -13.67 16.33 16.85
C LEU A 96 -14.10 16.95 18.17
N ARG A 97 -15.38 16.82 18.52
CA ARG A 97 -15.87 17.13 19.87
C ARG A 97 -15.72 15.89 20.74
N LEU A 98 -15.22 16.09 21.95
CA LEU A 98 -14.92 15.04 22.90
C LEU A 98 -15.79 15.20 24.15
N PHE A 99 -16.53 14.16 24.51
CA PHE A 99 -17.39 14.14 25.69
C PHE A 99 -16.95 13.01 26.64
N PRO A 100 -16.62 13.30 27.91
CA PRO A 100 -16.28 12.26 28.86
C PRO A 100 -17.50 11.38 29.17
N LEU A 101 -17.26 10.08 29.32
CA LEU A 101 -18.25 9.09 29.69
C LEU A 101 -17.90 8.46 31.03
N GLN A 102 -18.89 8.34 31.90
CA GLN A 102 -18.79 7.62 33.16
C GLN A 102 -19.18 6.16 32.93
N MET A 103 -18.33 5.25 33.37
CA MET A 103 -18.60 3.82 33.27
C MET A 103 -19.45 3.35 34.46
N SER A 104 -20.46 2.54 34.17
CA SER A 104 -21.21 1.77 35.16
C SER A 104 -21.30 0.32 34.69
N PRO A 105 -20.81 -0.65 35.48
CA PRO A 105 -20.91 -2.06 35.10
C PRO A 105 -22.38 -2.49 35.12
N VAL A 106 -22.79 -3.29 34.13
CA VAL A 106 -24.13 -3.87 34.07
C VAL A 106 -24.01 -5.38 34.27
N PRO A 107 -24.84 -6.00 35.14
CA PRO A 107 -24.84 -7.44 35.25
C PRO A 107 -25.20 -8.08 33.89
N PRO A 108 -24.58 -9.22 33.52
CA PRO A 108 -24.86 -9.88 32.25
C PRO A 108 -26.37 -10.13 32.11
N ARG A 109 -26.94 -9.76 30.96
CA ARG A 109 -28.34 -10.06 30.66
C ARG A 109 -28.47 -11.58 30.53
N GLU A 110 -29.35 -12.19 31.33
CA GLU A 110 -29.66 -13.64 31.27
C GLU A 110 -30.43 -14.00 29.99
N GLU A 111 -29.81 -13.83 28.81
CA GLU A 111 -30.39 -14.24 27.53
C GLU A 111 -29.31 -14.79 26.60
N GLY A 112 -28.93 -16.05 26.83
CA GLY A 112 -28.58 -17.02 25.79
C GLY A 112 -27.39 -16.77 24.85
N ARG A 113 -26.64 -15.68 24.96
CA ARG A 113 -25.45 -15.41 24.13
C ARG A 113 -24.17 -15.61 24.93
N ARG A 114 -23.34 -16.56 24.48
CA ARG A 114 -21.98 -16.75 25.00
C ARG A 114 -21.10 -15.59 24.54
N GLY A 115 -20.44 -14.93 25.48
CA GLY A 115 -19.21 -14.16 25.28
C GLY A 115 -19.38 -12.65 25.28
N GLY A 116 -19.04 -12.00 26.41
CA GLY A 116 -18.91 -10.55 26.55
C GLY A 116 -19.47 -10.02 27.88
N GLU A 117 -18.67 -9.26 28.64
CA GLU A 117 -19.17 -8.43 29.73
C GLU A 117 -19.88 -7.20 29.12
N SER A 118 -21.13 -6.92 29.52
CA SER A 118 -21.85 -5.73 29.05
C SER A 118 -21.64 -4.56 30.02
N LEU A 119 -21.33 -3.40 29.49
CA LEU A 119 -21.15 -2.18 30.27
C LEU A 119 -21.95 -1.02 29.70
N VAL A 120 -22.29 -0.10 30.58
CA VAL A 120 -22.98 1.12 30.24
C VAL A 120 -22.06 2.31 30.44
N LEU A 121 -21.89 3.10 29.39
CA LEU A 121 -21.19 4.37 29.40
C LEU A 121 -22.21 5.51 29.38
N ARG A 122 -22.14 6.41 30.35
CA ARG A 122 -23.09 7.53 30.49
C ARG A 122 -22.38 8.87 30.35
N SER A 123 -22.91 9.74 29.51
CA SER A 123 -22.50 11.14 29.48
C SER A 123 -23.26 11.95 30.53
N THR A 124 -22.67 13.05 30.98
CA THR A 124 -23.34 14.04 31.85
C THR A 124 -24.54 14.70 31.17
N THR A 125 -24.62 14.64 29.84
CA THR A 125 -25.74 15.14 29.03
C THR A 125 -26.90 14.14 28.90
N GLY A 126 -26.79 12.95 29.50
CA GLY A 126 -27.85 11.93 29.51
C GLY A 126 -27.76 10.90 28.37
N ILE A 127 -26.70 10.91 27.56
CA ILE A 127 -26.46 9.87 26.55
C ILE A 127 -26.04 8.57 27.26
N GLU A 128 -26.71 7.47 26.94
CA GLU A 128 -26.38 6.13 27.42
C GLU A 128 -25.93 5.23 26.26
N ILE A 129 -24.74 4.66 26.37
CA ILE A 129 -24.13 3.75 25.39
C ILE A 129 -23.95 2.39 26.03
N HIS A 130 -24.51 1.36 25.42
CA HIS A 130 -24.28 -0.03 25.79
C HIS A 130 -23.14 -0.59 24.95
N LEU A 131 -22.11 -1.09 25.60
CA LEU A 131 -20.96 -1.71 24.95
C LEU A 131 -20.80 -3.14 25.45
N GLU A 132 -20.57 -4.06 24.53
CA GLU A 132 -20.19 -5.44 24.83
C GLU A 132 -18.69 -5.56 24.59
N THR A 133 -17.94 -6.01 25.59
CA THR A 133 -16.50 -6.17 25.51
C THR A 133 -16.06 -7.39 26.31
N ASP A 134 -14.97 -8.02 25.90
CA ASP A 134 -14.42 -9.19 26.60
C ASP A 134 -13.63 -8.81 27.86
N ASP A 135 -13.26 -7.53 28.01
CA ASP A 135 -12.48 -7.03 29.13
C ASP A 135 -13.05 -5.70 29.66
N ALA A 136 -14.21 -5.76 30.31
CA ALA A 136 -14.87 -4.55 30.81
C ALA A 136 -14.12 -3.93 32.00
N ARG A 137 -13.30 -4.73 32.70
CA ARG A 137 -12.52 -4.29 33.86
C ARG A 137 -11.26 -3.52 33.50
N ALA A 138 -10.69 -3.74 32.31
CA ALA A 138 -9.54 -2.98 31.82
C ALA A 138 -9.91 -1.62 31.21
N LEU A 139 -11.19 -1.32 31.05
CA LEU A 139 -11.62 -0.03 30.52
C LEU A 139 -11.43 1.08 31.55
N GLY A 140 -10.46 1.95 31.25
CA GLY A 140 -10.19 3.18 32.01
C GLY A 140 -11.11 4.32 31.60
N GLN A 141 -10.52 5.49 31.38
CA GLN A 141 -11.26 6.68 30.95
C GLN A 141 -11.86 6.47 29.56
N SER A 142 -13.15 6.77 29.44
CA SER A 142 -13.93 6.59 28.21
C SER A 142 -14.42 7.92 27.68
N TYR A 143 -14.39 8.11 26.36
CA TYR A 143 -14.76 9.35 25.71
C TYR A 143 -15.61 9.07 24.46
N LEU A 144 -16.68 9.85 24.27
CA LEU A 144 -17.44 9.88 23.03
C LEU A 144 -16.84 10.95 22.11
N LEU A 145 -16.37 10.53 20.95
CA LEU A 145 -15.91 11.42 19.88
C LEU A 145 -17.05 11.62 18.88
N THR A 146 -17.36 12.88 18.58
CA THR A 146 -18.38 13.21 17.58
C THR A 146 -17.82 14.16 16.53
N LEU A 147 -18.33 14.00 15.32
CA LEU A 147 -18.07 14.94 14.24
C LEU A 147 -18.79 16.27 14.51
N PRO A 148 -18.27 17.38 13.98
CA PRO A 148 -19.02 18.63 13.91
C PRO A 148 -20.41 18.42 13.27
N ALA A 149 -21.44 19.11 13.79
CA ALA A 149 -22.83 18.90 13.37
C ALA A 149 -23.10 19.28 11.90
N ASP A 150 -22.25 20.13 11.35
CA ASP A 150 -22.21 20.57 9.96
C ASP A 150 -21.56 19.55 9.01
N LYS A 151 -20.88 18.51 9.54
CA LYS A 151 -20.30 17.45 8.70
C LYS A 151 -21.31 16.32 8.46
N THR A 152 -21.99 16.40 7.32
CA THR A 152 -22.95 15.38 6.86
C THR A 152 -22.44 14.52 5.72
N ASP A 153 -21.37 14.93 5.04
CA ASP A 153 -20.85 14.20 3.88
C ASP A 153 -20.18 12.89 4.29
N ALA A 154 -20.27 11.89 3.39
CA ALA A 154 -19.51 10.66 3.55
C ALA A 154 -18.00 10.95 3.45
N PHE A 155 -17.22 10.34 4.35
CA PHE A 155 -15.77 10.43 4.36
C PHE A 155 -15.16 9.09 4.78
N ALA A 156 -13.89 8.89 4.42
CA ALA A 156 -13.07 7.81 4.93
C ALA A 156 -12.15 8.37 6.04
N LEU A 157 -12.15 7.73 7.22
CA LEU A 157 -11.26 8.11 8.30
C LEU A 157 -9.83 7.68 7.94
N ALA A 158 -8.97 8.64 7.60
CA ALA A 158 -7.58 8.36 7.26
C ALA A 158 -6.67 8.29 8.50
N GLN A 159 -6.90 9.14 9.49
CA GLN A 159 -6.10 9.21 10.72
C GLN A 159 -6.93 9.78 11.87
N LEU A 160 -6.75 9.22 13.07
CA LEU A 160 -7.20 9.81 14.33
C LEU A 160 -5.96 10.28 15.11
N ARG A 161 -5.90 11.57 15.45
CA ARG A 161 -4.82 12.15 16.24
C ARG A 161 -5.34 12.56 17.62
N LEU A 162 -4.81 11.93 18.65
CA LEU A 162 -5.08 12.28 20.05
C LEU A 162 -3.86 13.01 20.61
N ASN A 163 -4.06 14.22 21.10
CA ASN A 163 -3.01 15.02 21.72
C ASN A 163 -3.24 15.02 23.22
N TRP A 164 -2.24 14.59 23.99
CA TRP A 164 -2.22 14.69 25.45
C TRP A 164 -1.18 15.72 25.86
N GLU A 165 -1.41 16.41 26.96
CA GLU A 165 -0.36 17.27 27.55
C GLU A 165 0.83 16.41 27.97
N SER A 166 2.05 16.95 27.87
CA SER A 166 3.25 16.21 28.26
C SER A 166 3.20 15.95 29.76
N LEU A 167 2.94 14.70 30.15
CA LEU A 167 3.05 14.27 31.53
C LEU A 167 4.52 14.31 31.94
N ALA A 168 4.81 14.71 33.18
CA ALA A 168 6.17 14.79 33.71
C ALA A 168 6.87 13.41 33.81
N ALA A 169 6.12 12.32 33.65
CA ALA A 169 6.62 10.96 33.66
C ALA A 169 6.32 10.27 32.32
N ASN A 170 7.22 9.37 31.90
CA ASN A 170 7.02 8.50 30.74
C ASN A 170 5.76 7.66 30.97
N TRP A 171 4.77 7.79 30.09
CA TRP A 171 3.52 7.06 30.16
C TRP A 171 3.28 6.30 28.86
N GLN A 172 2.79 5.07 28.99
CA GLN A 172 2.28 4.25 27.91
C GLN A 172 0.93 3.68 28.33
N GLY A 173 -0.05 3.74 27.43
CA GLY A 173 -1.38 3.20 27.65
C GLY A 173 -1.87 2.38 26.45
N LYS A 174 -2.92 1.60 26.68
CA LYS A 174 -3.70 0.97 25.62
C LYS A 174 -4.98 1.76 25.43
N ALA A 175 -5.39 1.94 24.19
CA ALA A 175 -6.69 2.52 23.84
C ALA A 175 -7.42 1.55 22.93
N SER A 176 -8.74 1.46 23.10
CA SER A 176 -9.62 0.71 22.20
C SER A 176 -10.56 1.70 21.53
N LEU A 177 -10.67 1.63 20.21
CA LEU A 177 -11.53 2.51 19.43
C LEU A 177 -12.78 1.75 18.98
N TYR A 178 -13.93 2.34 19.22
CA TYR A 178 -15.22 1.82 18.75
C TYR A 178 -15.90 2.86 17.87
N SER A 179 -16.60 2.40 16.84
CA SER A 179 -17.37 3.26 15.94
C SER A 179 -18.83 2.84 15.89
N SER A 180 -19.71 3.84 15.75
CA SER A 180 -21.15 3.65 15.58
C SER A 180 -21.70 4.75 14.67
N ARG A 181 -22.77 4.42 13.93
CA ARG A 181 -23.52 5.38 13.10
C ARG A 181 -24.83 5.83 13.74
N ASP A 182 -25.28 5.14 14.79
CA ASP A 182 -26.60 5.32 15.40
C ASP A 182 -26.58 5.39 16.93
N LEU A 183 -25.37 5.39 17.52
CA LEU A 183 -25.09 5.35 18.96
C LEU A 183 -25.60 4.09 19.67
N LYS A 184 -26.16 3.13 18.95
CA LYS A 184 -26.74 1.90 19.49
C LYS A 184 -25.85 0.70 19.23
N TYR A 185 -25.42 0.54 17.97
CA TYR A 185 -24.56 -0.57 17.57
C TYR A 185 -23.13 -0.09 17.43
N TRP A 186 -22.26 -0.58 18.29
CA TRP A 186 -20.85 -0.24 18.34
C TRP A 186 -20.00 -1.40 17.83
N ARG A 187 -19.00 -1.08 17.01
CA ARG A 187 -18.05 -2.06 16.48
C ARG A 187 -16.64 -1.63 16.81
N SER A 188 -15.82 -2.58 17.24
CA SER A 188 -14.39 -2.36 17.43
C SER A 188 -13.74 -2.02 16.09
N VAL A 189 -12.93 -0.97 16.08
CA VAL A 189 -12.08 -0.59 14.95
C VAL A 189 -10.74 -1.27 15.17
N GLN A 190 -10.44 -2.28 14.34
CA GLN A 190 -9.15 -2.96 14.37
C GLN A 190 -8.12 -2.15 13.58
N GLU A 191 -6.91 -2.03 14.13
CA GLU A 191 -5.71 -1.55 13.40
C GLU A 191 -5.26 -2.55 12.34
#